data_AF-A0A446AU43-F1
#
_entry.id   AF-A0A446AU43-F1
#
_cell.length_a   1.000
_cell.length_b   1.000
_cell.length_c   1.000
_cell.angle_alpha   90.00
_cell.angle_beta   90.00
_cell.angle_gamma   90.00
#
_symmetry.space_group_name_H-M   'P 1'
#
loop_
_entity.id
_entity.type
_entity.pdbx_description
1 polymer ?
#
loop_
_entity_poly.entity_id
_entity_poly.type
_entity_poly.pdbx_seq_one_letter_code
_entity_poly.pdbx_strand_id
1 'polypeptide(L)'
;MTLHIRPATPADATAISAVIIQSLQQSNAADYSAALIAQVEQSFTPERILALLEQRQVLVAVLDQQVVATASLQGNVVRSVFVVPGLQGTGVGRALMQAIEDLARQTGQALLRVPSSITAEAFYARLGYAKVREVMEGEERVIVMERVF
;
A
#
# COMPACT_ATOMS: atom_id res chain seq x y z
N MET A 1 -14.69 18.56 1.38
CA MET A 1 -13.50 17.70 1.34
C MET A 1 -13.79 16.56 0.38
N THR A 2 -13.16 16.55 -0.79
CA THR A 2 -13.42 15.52 -1.82
C THR A 2 -12.16 14.70 -1.99
N LEU A 3 -12.22 13.44 -1.59
CA LEU A 3 -11.16 12.47 -1.85
C LEU A 3 -11.17 12.14 -3.35
N HIS A 4 -10.03 12.24 -4.01
CA HIS A 4 -9.87 11.76 -5.37
C HIS A 4 -8.67 10.82 -5.48
N ILE A 5 -8.81 9.79 -6.29
CA ILE A 5 -7.75 8.82 -6.56
C ILE A 5 -7.27 9.03 -8.00
N ARG A 6 -5.95 9.09 -8.17
CA ARG A 6 -5.33 9.25 -9.48
C ARG A 6 -4.00 8.50 -9.57
N PRO A 7 -3.49 8.22 -10.79
CA PRO A 7 -2.11 7.82 -10.97
C PRO A 7 -1.15 8.81 -10.33
N ALA A 8 -0.12 8.27 -9.69
CA ALA A 8 0.99 9.04 -9.16
C ALA A 8 1.86 9.57 -10.30
N THR A 9 2.46 10.72 -10.05
CA THR A 9 3.42 11.39 -10.94
C THR A 9 4.76 11.52 -10.22
N PRO A 10 5.87 11.81 -10.93
CA PRO A 10 7.15 12.08 -10.28
C PRO A 10 7.10 13.17 -9.20
N ALA A 11 6.20 14.16 -9.35
CA ALA A 11 6.01 15.23 -8.38
C ALA A 11 5.44 14.75 -7.03
N ASP A 12 4.80 13.57 -7.00
CA ASP A 12 4.23 12.98 -5.80
C ASP A 12 5.25 12.21 -4.96
N ALA A 13 6.47 11.98 -5.47
CA ALA A 13 7.45 11.07 -4.86
C ALA A 13 7.76 11.41 -3.40
N THR A 14 7.99 12.69 -3.11
CA THR A 14 8.24 13.18 -1.74
C THR A 14 7.04 12.96 -0.83
N ALA A 15 5.82 13.21 -1.32
CA ALA A 15 4.61 13.05 -0.52
C ALA A 15 4.29 11.58 -0.26
N ILE A 16 4.47 10.71 -1.26
CA ILE A 16 4.32 9.25 -1.10
C ILE A 16 5.32 8.71 -0.06
N SER A 17 6.60 9.10 -0.16
CA SER A 17 7.62 8.76 0.83
C SER A 17 7.17 9.14 2.24
N ALA A 18 6.72 10.39 2.44
CA ALA A 18 6.27 10.88 3.73
C ALA A 18 5.08 10.07 4.30
N VAL A 19 4.08 9.74 3.48
CA VAL A 19 2.94 8.91 3.91
C VAL A 19 3.38 7.53 4.38
N ILE A 20 4.29 6.88 3.64
CA ILE A 20 4.78 5.53 3.97
C ILE A 20 5.55 5.58 5.29
N ILE A 21 6.52 6.48 5.41
CA ILE A 21 7.34 6.65 6.61
C ILE A 21 6.46 6.94 7.83
N GLN A 22 5.53 7.90 7.72
CA GLN A 22 4.63 8.25 8.82
C GLN A 22 3.75 7.07 9.26
N SER A 23 3.23 6.29 8.30
CA SER A 23 2.42 5.11 8.62
C SER A 23 3.25 4.01 9.28
N LEU A 24 4.48 3.77 8.82
CA LEU A 24 5.37 2.77 9.41
C LEU A 24 5.71 3.10 10.85
N GLN A 25 6.07 4.36 11.13
CA GLN A 25 6.47 4.82 12.45
C GLN A 25 5.33 4.82 13.48
N GLN A 26 4.06 4.92 13.05
CA GLN A 26 2.92 5.06 13.96
C GLN A 26 2.04 3.82 13.99
N SER A 27 1.65 3.30 12.84
CA SER A 27 0.67 2.21 12.72
C SER A 27 1.32 0.84 12.75
N ASN A 28 2.54 0.71 12.23
CA ASN A 28 3.26 -0.56 12.15
C ASN A 28 4.25 -0.76 13.31
N ALA A 29 4.51 0.27 14.11
CA ALA A 29 5.53 0.22 15.17
C ALA A 29 5.30 -0.83 16.26
N ALA A 30 4.06 -1.33 16.41
CA ALA A 30 3.77 -2.44 17.32
C ALA A 30 4.24 -3.81 16.79
N ASP A 31 4.31 -3.96 15.46
CA ASP A 31 4.61 -5.22 14.79
C ASP A 31 6.03 -5.26 14.18
N TYR A 32 6.72 -4.12 14.11
CA TYR A 32 8.03 -3.96 13.48
C TYR A 32 9.05 -3.46 14.48
N SER A 33 10.24 -4.05 14.49
CA SER A 33 11.37 -3.53 15.28
C SER A 33 11.82 -2.17 14.72
N ALA A 34 12.43 -1.33 15.56
CA ALA A 34 12.97 -0.03 15.12
C ALA A 34 14.01 -0.19 13.99
N ALA A 35 14.80 -1.27 14.02
CA ALA A 35 15.76 -1.59 12.96
C ALA A 35 15.06 -1.94 11.64
N LEU A 36 13.99 -2.74 11.69
CA LEU A 36 13.21 -3.08 10.51
C LEU A 36 12.52 -1.84 9.92
N ILE A 37 11.95 -0.97 10.76
CA ILE A 37 11.37 0.31 10.31
C ILE A 37 12.43 1.14 9.57
N ALA A 38 13.60 1.35 10.17
CA ALA A 38 14.68 2.12 9.55
C ALA A 38 15.12 1.53 8.19
N GLN A 39 15.17 0.19 8.07
CA GLN A 39 15.49 -0.48 6.81
C GLN A 39 14.39 -0.27 5.75
N VAL A 40 13.13 -0.37 6.14
CA VAL A 40 12.00 -0.16 5.23
C VAL A 40 11.94 1.31 4.79
N GLU A 41 12.19 2.27 5.69
CA GLU A 41 12.26 3.70 5.36
C GLU A 41 13.31 3.99 4.27
N GLN A 42 14.50 3.38 4.35
CA GLN A 42 15.54 3.50 3.33
C GLN A 42 15.12 2.94 1.95
N SER A 43 14.13 2.04 1.93
CA SER A 43 13.57 1.48 0.70
C SER A 43 12.52 2.40 0.05
N PHE A 44 12.09 3.45 0.76
CA PHE A 44 11.03 4.36 0.32
C PHE A 44 11.43 5.84 0.33
N THR A 45 12.74 6.15 0.20
CA THR A 45 13.18 7.54 -0.06
C THR A 45 12.54 8.09 -1.35
N PRO A 46 12.42 9.41 -1.54
CA PRO A 46 11.85 9.99 -2.76
C PRO A 46 12.50 9.45 -4.04
N GLU A 47 13.82 9.25 -4.06
CA GLU A 47 14.56 8.68 -5.19
C GLU A 47 14.15 7.23 -5.46
N ARG A 48 13.92 6.44 -4.40
CA ARG A 48 13.41 5.08 -4.53
C ARG A 48 11.96 5.08 -5.00
N ILE A 49 11.13 6.00 -4.54
CA ILE A 49 9.75 6.15 -5.05
C ILE A 49 9.77 6.42 -6.55
N LEU A 50 10.63 7.31 -7.05
CA LEU A 50 10.76 7.57 -8.48
C LEU A 50 11.06 6.27 -9.27
N ALA A 51 12.02 5.46 -8.79
CA ALA A 51 12.32 4.17 -9.41
C ALA A 51 11.14 3.18 -9.35
N LEU A 52 10.32 3.23 -8.28
CA LEU A 52 9.11 2.41 -8.16
C LEU A 52 7.99 2.84 -9.12
N LEU A 53 7.87 4.15 -9.41
CA LEU A 53 6.90 4.68 -10.38
C LEU A 53 7.17 4.16 -11.80
N GLU A 54 8.42 3.84 -12.13
CA GLU A 54 8.79 3.26 -13.43
C GLU A 54 8.45 1.77 -13.54
N GLN A 55 8.32 1.08 -12.40
CA GLN A 55 8.19 -0.39 -12.34
C GLN A 55 6.77 -0.85 -12.00
N ARG A 56 5.95 0.04 -11.45
CA ARG A 56 4.64 -0.28 -10.87
C ARG A 56 3.61 0.74 -11.28
N GLN A 57 2.37 0.31 -11.38
CA GLN A 57 1.25 1.24 -11.48
C GLN A 57 0.93 1.74 -10.08
N VAL A 58 1.30 2.99 -9.79
CA VAL A 58 1.13 3.59 -8.46
C VAL A 58 -0.05 4.57 -8.49
N LEU A 59 -0.95 4.44 -7.53
CA LEU A 59 -2.08 5.31 -7.30
C LEU A 59 -1.89 6.08 -5.99
N VAL A 60 -2.30 7.34 -5.99
CA VAL A 60 -2.39 8.17 -4.79
C VAL A 60 -3.83 8.57 -4.53
N ALA A 61 -4.21 8.61 -3.26
CA ALA A 61 -5.42 9.28 -2.82
C ALA A 61 -5.05 10.69 -2.34
N VAL A 62 -5.76 11.69 -2.84
CA VAL A 62 -5.49 13.09 -2.58
C VAL A 62 -6.72 13.73 -1.95
N LEU A 63 -6.50 14.41 -0.83
CA LEU A 63 -7.51 15.15 -0.08
C LEU A 63 -7.00 16.58 0.10
N ASP A 64 -7.80 17.57 -0.29
CA ASP A 64 -7.46 18.99 -0.19
C ASP A 64 -6.05 19.32 -0.76
N GLN A 65 -5.76 18.76 -1.94
CA GLN A 65 -4.48 18.86 -2.69
C GLN A 65 -3.27 18.16 -2.03
N GLN A 66 -3.47 17.43 -0.94
CA GLN A 66 -2.41 16.67 -0.28
C GLN A 66 -2.56 15.17 -0.55
N VAL A 67 -1.46 14.50 -0.90
CA VAL A 67 -1.42 13.05 -0.94
C VAL A 67 -1.55 12.52 0.48
N VAL A 68 -2.59 11.73 0.72
CA VAL A 68 -2.92 11.17 2.04
C VAL A 68 -2.81 9.65 2.09
N ALA A 69 -2.69 9.00 0.94
CA ALA A 69 -2.52 7.56 0.84
C ALA A 69 -1.91 7.15 -0.50
N THR A 70 -1.30 5.97 -0.53
CA THR A 70 -0.71 5.36 -1.72
C THR A 70 -1.04 3.87 -1.78
N ALA A 71 -1.14 3.33 -2.99
CA ALA A 71 -1.19 1.90 -3.27
C ALA A 71 -0.53 1.65 -4.63
N SER A 72 0.09 0.50 -4.82
CA SER A 72 0.71 0.14 -6.10
C SER A 72 0.37 -1.27 -6.55
N LEU A 73 0.38 -1.47 -7.86
CA LEU A 73 0.17 -2.75 -8.52
C LEU A 73 1.38 -3.09 -9.39
N GLN A 74 1.89 -4.31 -9.25
CA GLN A 74 2.95 -4.87 -10.09
C GLN A 74 2.48 -6.22 -10.63
N GLY A 75 2.04 -6.24 -11.90
CA GLY A 75 1.34 -7.39 -12.46
C GLY A 75 0.03 -7.64 -11.70
N ASN A 76 -0.05 -8.77 -11.00
CA ASN A 76 -1.18 -9.11 -10.13
C ASN A 76 -0.89 -8.97 -8.62
N VAL A 77 0.24 -8.37 -8.26
CA VAL A 77 0.67 -8.22 -6.87
C VAL A 77 0.46 -6.79 -6.39
N VAL A 78 -0.39 -6.62 -5.38
CA VAL A 78 -0.60 -5.36 -4.68
C VAL A 78 0.56 -5.11 -3.73
N ARG A 79 1.11 -3.91 -3.77
CA ARG A 79 2.27 -3.49 -2.98
C ARG A 79 2.08 -2.08 -2.42
N SER A 80 2.81 -1.77 -1.35
CA SER A 80 2.95 -0.42 -0.81
C SER A 80 1.60 0.28 -0.57
N VAL A 81 0.71 -0.36 0.19
CA VAL A 81 -0.59 0.20 0.56
C VAL A 81 -0.46 0.90 1.92
N PHE A 82 -0.52 2.22 1.92
CA PHE A 82 -0.37 3.02 3.14
C PHE A 82 -1.34 4.20 3.14
N VAL A 83 -1.88 4.51 4.31
CA VAL A 83 -2.76 5.66 4.57
C VAL A 83 -2.20 6.40 5.75
N VAL A 84 -2.16 7.74 5.69
CA VAL A 84 -1.73 8.55 6.84
C VAL A 84 -2.52 8.15 8.10
N PRO A 85 -1.86 8.02 9.27
CA PRO A 85 -2.49 7.49 10.49
C PRO A 85 -3.82 8.16 10.86
N GLY A 86 -3.91 9.49 10.76
CA GLY A 86 -5.12 10.25 11.08
C GLY A 86 -6.33 10.00 10.16
N LEU A 87 -6.14 9.34 9.02
CA LEU A 87 -7.21 8.99 8.08
C LEU A 87 -7.44 7.47 7.96
N GLN A 88 -6.76 6.66 8.77
CA GLN A 88 -7.06 5.23 8.85
C GLN A 88 -8.46 5.00 9.43
N GLY A 89 -9.13 3.92 9.00
CA GLY A 89 -10.52 3.64 9.41
C GLY A 89 -11.59 4.52 8.76
N THR A 90 -11.23 5.55 7.98
CA THR A 90 -12.19 6.46 7.33
C THR A 90 -12.67 6.00 5.94
N GLY A 91 -12.15 4.87 5.44
CA GLY A 91 -12.50 4.32 4.13
C GLY A 91 -11.51 4.64 2.99
N VAL A 92 -10.50 5.50 3.22
CA VAL A 92 -9.49 5.85 2.19
C VAL A 92 -8.78 4.60 1.62
N GLY A 93 -8.33 3.68 2.48
CA GLY A 93 -7.69 2.43 2.04
C GLY A 93 -8.61 1.55 1.21
N ARG A 94 -9.91 1.48 1.55
CA ARG A 94 -10.91 0.74 0.76
C ARG A 94 -11.07 1.36 -0.63
N ALA A 95 -11.14 2.68 -0.72
CA ALA A 95 -11.26 3.38 -2.00
C ALA A 95 -10.03 3.14 -2.90
N LEU A 96 -8.82 3.18 -2.32
CA LEU A 96 -7.58 2.84 -3.05
C LEU A 96 -7.59 1.40 -3.57
N MET A 97 -7.95 0.45 -2.72
CA MET A 97 -7.99 -0.96 -3.13
C MET A 97 -9.03 -1.21 -4.22
N GLN A 98 -10.20 -0.56 -4.18
CA GLN A 98 -11.16 -0.64 -5.27
C GLN A 98 -10.55 -0.15 -6.59
N ALA A 99 -9.83 0.97 -6.59
CA ALA A 99 -9.16 1.48 -7.78
C ALA A 99 -8.05 0.54 -8.30
N ILE A 100 -7.31 -0.12 -7.40
CA ILE A 100 -6.32 -1.14 -7.76
C ILE A 100 -6.98 -2.38 -8.37
N GLU A 101 -8.09 -2.85 -7.79
CA GLU A 101 -8.86 -3.97 -8.34
C GLU A 101 -9.41 -3.68 -9.73
N ASP A 102 -9.94 -2.47 -9.94
CA ASP A 102 -10.45 -2.05 -11.24
C ASP A 102 -9.33 -1.96 -12.28
N LEU A 103 -8.15 -1.45 -11.89
CA LEU A 103 -6.97 -1.45 -12.74
C LEU A 103 -6.51 -2.87 -13.12
N ALA A 104 -6.51 -3.79 -12.15
CA ALA A 104 -6.16 -5.19 -12.38
C ALA A 104 -7.15 -5.87 -13.34
N ARG A 105 -8.46 -5.65 -13.17
CA ARG A 105 -9.49 -6.18 -14.08
C ARG A 105 -9.32 -5.65 -15.50
N GLN A 106 -9.05 -4.34 -15.65
CA GLN A 106 -8.82 -3.71 -16.95
C GLN A 106 -7.59 -4.26 -17.67
N THR A 107 -6.60 -4.77 -16.93
CA THR A 107 -5.40 -5.42 -17.47
C THR A 107 -5.55 -6.95 -17.62
N GLY A 108 -6.77 -7.48 -17.48
CA GLY A 108 -7.08 -8.89 -17.68
C GLY A 108 -6.67 -9.81 -16.52
N GLN A 109 -6.34 -9.26 -15.35
CA GLN A 109 -6.03 -10.07 -14.18
C GLN A 109 -7.32 -10.67 -13.60
N ALA A 110 -7.33 -11.99 -13.36
CA ALA A 110 -8.44 -12.71 -12.71
C ALA A 110 -8.24 -12.84 -11.18
N LEU A 111 -7.07 -12.47 -10.68
CA LEU A 111 -6.67 -12.66 -9.29
C LEU A 111 -5.76 -11.51 -8.88
N LEU A 112 -5.92 -11.01 -7.65
CA LEU A 112 -4.91 -10.20 -6.98
C LEU A 112 -4.31 -10.94 -5.79
N ARG A 113 -3.01 -10.76 -5.60
CA ARG A 113 -2.27 -11.21 -4.41
C ARG A 113 -1.74 -10.01 -3.65
N VAL A 114 -1.79 -10.06 -2.32
CA VAL A 114 -1.21 -9.05 -1.45
C VAL A 114 -0.35 -9.72 -0.36
N PRO A 115 0.93 -9.33 -0.23
CA PRO A 115 1.71 -9.61 0.97
C PRO A 115 1.27 -8.63 2.06
N SER A 116 0.45 -9.11 3.01
CA SER A 116 -0.07 -8.32 4.11
C SER A 116 0.86 -8.37 5.33
N SER A 117 1.02 -7.23 6.01
CA SER A 117 1.49 -7.25 7.39
C SER A 117 0.45 -7.91 8.30
N ILE A 118 0.85 -8.30 9.51
CA ILE A 118 -0.08 -8.81 10.54
C ILE A 118 -1.15 -7.75 10.84
N THR A 119 -0.75 -6.49 10.99
CA THR A 119 -1.65 -5.35 11.25
C THR A 119 -2.75 -5.21 10.19
N ALA A 120 -2.41 -5.46 8.93
CA ALA A 120 -3.29 -5.22 7.79
C ALA A 120 -4.16 -6.45 7.41
N GLU A 121 -3.95 -7.62 8.02
CA GLU A 121 -4.68 -8.85 7.67
C GLU A 121 -6.20 -8.63 7.76
N ALA A 122 -6.66 -8.07 8.87
CA ALA A 122 -8.08 -7.82 9.10
C ALA A 122 -8.65 -6.76 8.14
N PHE A 123 -7.82 -5.85 7.62
CA PHE A 123 -8.23 -4.90 6.59
C PHE A 123 -8.51 -5.62 5.27
N TYR A 124 -7.57 -6.44 4.79
CA TYR A 124 -7.74 -7.19 3.54
C TYR A 124 -8.84 -8.25 3.63
N ALA A 125 -8.99 -8.93 4.77
CA ALA A 125 -10.08 -9.87 5.00
C ALA A 125 -11.46 -9.21 4.81
N ARG A 126 -11.65 -7.98 5.30
CA ARG A 126 -12.90 -7.20 5.10
C ARG A 126 -13.12 -6.75 3.67
N LEU A 127 -12.09 -6.78 2.83
CA LEU A 127 -12.16 -6.54 1.39
C LEU A 127 -12.34 -7.85 0.59
N GLY A 128 -12.53 -8.99 1.26
CA GLY A 128 -12.76 -10.28 0.61
C GLY A 128 -11.48 -10.98 0.15
N TYR A 129 -10.31 -10.56 0.61
CA TYR A 129 -9.08 -11.32 0.42
C TYR A 129 -9.03 -12.49 1.42
N ALA A 130 -8.71 -13.68 0.92
CA ALA A 130 -8.52 -14.88 1.72
C ALA A 130 -7.03 -15.13 1.96
N LYS A 131 -6.68 -15.54 3.17
CA LYS A 131 -5.32 -15.98 3.50
C LYS A 131 -4.99 -17.27 2.76
N VAL A 132 -3.82 -17.31 2.13
CA VAL A 132 -3.35 -18.48 1.38
C VAL A 132 -2.16 -19.13 2.07
N ARG A 133 -1.20 -18.33 2.52
CA ARG A 133 0.00 -18.82 3.21
C ARG A 133 0.65 -17.72 4.04
N GLU A 134 1.57 -18.11 4.90
CA GLU A 134 2.45 -17.22 5.61
C GLU A 134 3.89 -17.42 5.15
N VAL A 135 4.67 -16.34 5.13
CA VAL A 135 6.07 -16.33 4.72
C VAL A 135 6.85 -15.49 5.72
N MET A 136 8.05 -15.98 6.09
CA MET A 136 9.02 -15.18 6.83
C MET A 136 9.93 -14.47 5.81
N GLU A 137 9.87 -13.14 5.77
CA GLU A 137 10.76 -12.30 4.98
C GLU A 137 11.77 -11.65 5.94
N GLY A 138 12.92 -12.31 6.12
CA GLY A 138 13.86 -11.95 7.19
C GLY A 138 13.24 -12.18 8.56
N GLU A 139 13.11 -11.12 9.35
CA GLU A 139 12.45 -11.13 10.67
C GLU A 139 10.95 -10.83 10.59
N GLU A 140 10.44 -10.43 9.43
CA GLU A 140 9.04 -10.03 9.24
C GLU A 140 8.17 -11.25 8.87
N ARG A 141 7.06 -11.42 9.59
CA ARG A 141 6.03 -12.39 9.21
C ARG A 141 5.00 -11.72 8.30
N VAL A 142 4.95 -12.18 7.06
CA VAL A 142 4.05 -11.69 6.01
C VAL A 142 2.97 -12.72 5.73
N ILE A 143 1.72 -12.27 5.67
CA ILE A 143 0.56 -13.09 5.35
C ILE A 143 0.19 -12.86 3.90
N VAL A 144 0.40 -13.85 3.05
CA VAL A 144 0.01 -13.78 1.64
C VAL A 144 -1.49 -14.04 1.54
N MET A 145 -2.23 -13.03 1.08
CA MET A 145 -3.66 -13.09 0.87
C MET A 145 -4.01 -12.88 -0.60
N GLU A 146 -5.14 -13.44 -1.03
CA GLU A 146 -5.58 -13.44 -2.42
C GLU A 146 -7.06 -13.12 -2.55
N ARG A 147 -7.43 -12.46 -3.65
CA ARG A 147 -8.82 -12.26 -4.05
C ARG A 147 -8.97 -12.56 -5.53
N VAL A 148 -9.87 -13.49 -5.84
CA VAL A 148 -10.31 -13.82 -7.20
C VAL A 148 -11.45 -12.88 -7.59
N PHE A 149 -11.49 -12.48 -8.86
CA PHE A 149 -12.54 -11.62 -9.43
C PHE A 149 -13.58 -12.38 -10.22
#